data_AF-A0A1M5L7U5-F1
#
_entry.id   AF-A0A1M5L7U5-F1
#
_cell.length_a   1.000
_cell.length_b   1.000
_cell.length_c   1.000
_cell.angle_alpha   90.00
_cell.angle_beta   90.00
_cell.angle_gamma   90.00
#
_symmetry.space_group_name_H-M   'P 1'
#
loop_
_entity.id
_entity.type
_entity.pdbx_description
1 polymer ?
#
loop_
_entity_poly.entity_id
_entity_poly.type
_entity_poly.pdbx_seq_one_letter_code
_entity_poly.pdbx_strand_id
1 'polypeptide(L)'
;MKNYSKFGYGISVIGVALVLIWIGIFKFTQAEANAIKGLVEHSFLMSWMLKISSLQGVSNFIGVFEIGTGLLLVASFWNKNLGKIGAALSVLIFLTTISFLFTTPGVWRSVEGVPITDFFILKDLTLLGVSLQVLDRSIP
;
A
#
# COMPACT_ATOMS: atom_id res chain seq x y z
N MET A 1 -29.05 10.56 -1.56
CA MET A 1 -27.93 9.91 -2.28
C MET A 1 -28.27 8.43 -2.43
N LYS A 2 -28.35 7.92 -3.67
CA LYS A 2 -28.81 6.55 -4.00
C LYS A 2 -27.94 5.47 -3.33
N ASN A 3 -28.56 4.47 -2.71
CA ASN A 3 -27.94 3.40 -1.90
C ASN A 3 -26.84 2.59 -2.60
N TYR A 4 -26.78 2.59 -3.93
CA TYR A 4 -25.75 1.87 -4.71
C TYR A 4 -24.31 2.32 -4.40
N SER A 5 -24.10 3.56 -3.93
CA SER A 5 -22.75 4.06 -3.61
C SER A 5 -22.17 3.53 -2.30
N LYS A 6 -22.98 2.93 -1.41
CA LYS A 6 -22.53 2.43 -0.11
C LYS A 6 -21.95 1.03 -0.19
N PHE A 7 -22.60 0.14 -0.95
CA PHE A 7 -22.14 -1.24 -1.10
C PHE A 7 -20.83 -1.34 -1.86
N GLY A 8 -20.73 -0.68 -3.02
CA GLY A 8 -19.49 -0.64 -3.79
C GLY A 8 -18.33 0.00 -3.01
N TYR A 9 -18.59 1.12 -2.32
CA TYR A 9 -17.61 1.72 -1.42
C TYR A 9 -17.17 0.76 -0.31
N GLY A 10 -18.11 0.08 0.34
CA GLY A 10 -17.80 -0.89 1.39
C GLY A 10 -16.90 -2.01 0.90
N ILE A 11 -17.20 -2.60 -0.27
CA ILE A 11 -16.34 -3.61 -0.91
C ILE A 11 -14.97 -3.04 -1.21
N SER A 12 -14.88 -1.83 -1.77
CA SER A 12 -13.59 -1.21 -2.09
C SER A 12 -12.72 -1.02 -0.84
N VAL A 13 -13.29 -0.50 0.24
CA VAL A 13 -12.55 -0.28 1.50
C VAL A 13 -12.10 -1.62 2.11
N ILE A 14 -12.99 -2.62 2.14
CA ILE A 14 -12.64 -3.96 2.61
C ILE A 14 -11.56 -4.59 1.72
N GLY A 15 -11.63 -4.40 0.40
CA GLY A 15 -10.65 -4.88 -0.55
C GLY A 15 -9.27 -4.28 -0.31
N VAL A 16 -9.17 -2.96 -0.13
CA VAL A 16 -7.91 -2.29 0.23
C VAL A 16 -7.37 -2.82 1.56
N ALA A 17 -8.23 -2.90 2.58
CA ALA A 17 -7.82 -3.40 3.89
C ALA A 17 -7.31 -4.85 3.83
N LEU A 18 -8.01 -5.71 3.08
CA LEU A 18 -7.62 -7.11 2.89
C LEU A 18 -6.26 -7.21 2.19
N VAL A 19 -6.04 -6.44 1.13
CA VAL A 19 -4.74 -6.40 0.43
C VAL A 19 -3.62 -5.98 1.37
N LEU A 20 -3.81 -4.90 2.13
CA LEU A 20 -2.80 -4.41 3.07
C LEU A 20 -2.53 -5.41 4.20
N ILE A 21 -3.56 -6.01 4.79
CA ILE A 21 -3.40 -7.01 5.85
C ILE A 21 -2.66 -8.25 5.32
N TRP A 22 -3.04 -8.75 4.15
CA TRP A 22 -2.46 -9.98 3.61
C TRP A 22 -0.99 -9.81 3.21
N ILE A 23 -0.67 -8.70 2.55
CA ILE A 23 0.72 -8.37 2.20
C ILE A 23 1.52 -8.08 3.48
N GLY A 24 0.93 -7.35 4.42
CA GLY A 24 1.57 -7.03 5.68
C GLY A 24 1.90 -8.26 6.51
N ILE A 25 1.05 -9.30 6.50
CA ILE A 25 1.37 -10.61 7.09
C ILE A 25 2.52 -11.28 6.34
N PHE A 26 2.54 -11.20 5.01
CA PHE A 26 3.59 -11.80 4.20
C PHE A 26 4.98 -11.16 4.43
N LYS A 27 5.03 -9.88 4.83
CA LYS A 27 6.27 -9.15 5.17
C LYS A 27 7.11 -9.78 6.29
N PHE A 28 6.51 -10.62 7.13
CA PHE A 28 7.22 -11.32 8.20
C PHE A 28 8.01 -12.56 7.70
N THR A 29 7.98 -12.83 6.39
CA THR A 29 8.74 -13.93 5.78
C THR A 29 10.04 -13.43 5.16
N GLN A 30 11.06 -14.29 5.15
CA GLN A 30 12.33 -14.01 4.48
C GLN A 30 12.17 -13.88 2.96
N ALA A 31 11.23 -14.64 2.38
CA ALA A 31 10.93 -14.58 0.96
C ALA A 31 10.47 -13.18 0.54
N GLU A 32 9.55 -12.58 1.29
CA GLU A 32 9.06 -11.24 1.00
C GLU A 32 10.12 -10.17 1.29
N ALA A 33 10.90 -10.32 2.36
CA ALA A 33 12.01 -9.40 2.64
C ALA A 33 13.02 -9.36 1.48
N ASN A 34 13.33 -10.50 0.88
CA ASN A 34 14.19 -10.59 -0.30
C ASN A 34 13.53 -10.01 -1.55
N ALA A 35 12.22 -10.20 -1.73
CA ALA A 35 11.47 -9.67 -2.87
C ALA A 35 11.47 -8.14 -2.92
N ILE A 36 11.33 -7.47 -1.77
CA ILE A 36 11.32 -6.00 -1.71
C ILE A 36 12.72 -5.37 -1.64
N LYS A 37 13.78 -6.16 -1.53
CA LYS A 37 15.14 -5.65 -1.35
C LYS A 37 15.49 -4.61 -2.41
N GLY A 38 15.32 -4.94 -3.69
CA GLY A 38 15.61 -4.02 -4.79
C GLY A 38 14.72 -2.78 -4.79
N LEU A 39 13.45 -2.92 -4.37
CA LEU A 39 12.53 -1.78 -4.26
C LEU A 39 13.01 -0.78 -3.19
N VAL A 40 13.39 -1.29 -2.02
CA VAL A 40 13.84 -0.48 -0.88
C VAL A 40 15.22 0.12 -1.13
N GLU A 41 16.17 -0.64 -1.67
CA GLU A 41 17.55 -0.19 -1.92
C GLU A 41 17.62 1.00 -2.88
N HIS A 42 16.77 1.00 -3.91
CA HIS A 42 16.73 2.06 -4.92
C HIS A 42 15.75 3.20 -4.58
N SER A 43 14.94 3.07 -3.52
CA SER A 43 13.98 4.09 -3.13
C SER A 43 14.63 5.27 -2.41
N PHE A 44 14.31 6.50 -2.83
CA PHE A 44 14.74 7.70 -2.11
C PHE A 44 14.07 7.82 -0.72
N LEU A 45 12.86 7.25 -0.56
CA LEU A 45 12.09 7.32 0.69
C LEU A 45 12.51 6.27 1.72
N MET A 46 13.05 5.13 1.27
CA MET A 46 13.23 3.96 2.14
C MET A 46 14.67 3.45 2.23
N SER A 47 15.57 3.82 1.29
CA SER A 47 16.95 3.31 1.26
C SER A 47 17.74 3.59 2.55
N TRP A 48 17.43 4.68 3.25
CA TRP A 48 18.04 5.02 4.54
C TRP A 48 17.71 4.01 5.65
N MET A 49 16.57 3.31 5.56
CA MET A 49 16.14 2.35 6.59
C MET A 49 17.10 1.16 6.67
N LEU A 50 17.69 0.76 5.54
CA LEU A 50 18.70 -0.31 5.48
C LEU A 50 20.03 0.07 6.14
N LYS A 51 20.27 1.36 6.42
CA LYS A 51 21.44 1.83 7.17
C LYS A 51 21.28 1.67 8.68
N ILE A 52 20.04 1.59 9.16
CA ILE A 52 19.73 1.54 10.60
C ILE A 52 19.07 0.23 11.03
N SER A 53 18.64 -0.60 10.09
CA SER A 53 17.96 -1.88 10.36
C SER A 53 18.34 -2.92 9.30
N SER A 54 18.12 -4.20 9.64
CA SER A 54 18.30 -5.31 8.68
C SER A 54 17.18 -5.31 7.64
N LEU A 55 17.41 -5.99 6.51
CA LEU A 55 16.39 -6.15 5.47
C LEU A 55 15.08 -6.74 6.03
N GLN A 56 15.17 -7.76 6.89
CA GLN A 56 14.01 -8.34 7.55
C GLN A 56 13.37 -7.36 8.54
N GLY A 57 14.17 -6.57 9.26
CA GLY A 57 13.66 -5.54 10.17
C GLY A 57 12.86 -4.47 9.42
N VAL A 58 13.35 -4.01 8.26
CA VAL A 58 12.63 -3.10 7.37
C VAL A 58 11.34 -3.73 6.86
N SER A 59 11.39 -4.98 6.40
CA SER A 59 10.20 -5.71 5.95
C SER A 59 9.14 -5.80 7.06
N ASN A 60 9.52 -6.23 8.26
CA ASN A 60 8.63 -6.32 9.42
C ASN A 60 8.00 -4.97 9.77
N PHE A 61 8.80 -3.90 9.73
CA PHE A 61 8.31 -2.53 9.99
C PHE A 61 7.22 -2.14 8.99
N ILE A 62 7.45 -2.36 7.70
CA ILE A 62 6.43 -2.13 6.65
C ILE A 62 5.18 -2.96 6.93
N GLY A 63 5.36 -4.25 7.28
CA GLY A 63 4.24 -5.15 7.56
C GLY A 63 3.36 -4.70 8.72
N VAL A 64 3.95 -4.17 9.79
CA VAL A 64 3.19 -3.58 10.91
C VAL A 64 2.34 -2.39 10.44
N PHE A 65 2.92 -1.50 9.63
CA PHE A 65 2.19 -0.35 9.07
C PHE A 65 1.07 -0.76 8.13
N GLU A 66 1.30 -1.75 7.26
CA GLU A 66 0.29 -2.26 6.33
C GLU A 66 -0.88 -2.91 7.09
N ILE A 67 -0.61 -3.79 8.06
CA ILE A 67 -1.65 -4.42 8.89
C ILE A 67 -2.41 -3.38 9.69
N GLY A 68 -1.71 -2.49 10.41
CA GLY A 68 -2.33 -1.46 11.21
C GLY A 68 -3.22 -0.53 10.39
N THR A 69 -2.76 -0.15 9.19
CA THR A 69 -3.53 0.65 8.25
C THR A 69 -4.77 -0.07 7.75
N GLY A 70 -4.65 -1.35 7.39
CA GLY A 70 -5.81 -2.16 6.97
C GLY A 70 -6.87 -2.28 8.08
N LEU A 71 -6.45 -2.48 9.34
CA LEU A 71 -7.36 -2.50 10.49
C LEU A 71 -8.05 -1.14 10.71
N LEU A 72 -7.32 -0.03 10.56
CA LEU A 72 -7.90 1.32 10.65
C LEU A 72 -8.91 1.61 9.53
N LEU A 73 -8.63 1.13 8.31
CA LEU A 73 -9.56 1.25 7.18
C LEU A 73 -10.85 0.45 7.44
N VAL A 74 -10.77 -0.73 8.04
CA VAL A 74 -11.97 -1.46 8.48
C VAL A 74 -12.68 -0.68 9.59
N ALA A 75 -11.96 -0.16 10.57
CA ALA A 75 -12.53 0.65 11.66
C ALA A 75 -13.22 1.94 11.17
N SER A 76 -12.92 2.41 9.95
CA SER A 76 -13.55 3.59 9.33
C SER A 76 -15.07 3.50 9.21
N PHE A 77 -15.63 2.28 9.15
CA PHE A 77 -17.08 2.09 9.10
C PHE A 77 -17.80 2.52 10.39
N TRP A 78 -17.08 2.51 11.51
CA TRP A 78 -17.65 2.87 12.82
C TRP A 78 -17.14 4.22 13.33
N ASN A 79 -15.97 4.68 12.89
CA ASN A 79 -15.36 5.91 13.39
C ASN A 79 -14.64 6.69 12.28
N LYS A 80 -15.16 7.88 11.95
CA LYS A 80 -14.59 8.77 10.93
C LYS A 80 -13.16 9.22 11.25
N ASN A 81 -12.81 9.41 12.52
CA ASN A 81 -11.44 9.80 12.90
C ASN A 81 -10.44 8.67 12.62
N LEU A 82 -10.83 7.42 12.89
CA LEU A 82 -10.01 6.25 12.53
C LEU A 82 -9.92 6.10 11.01
N GLY A 83 -11.02 6.36 10.29
CA GLY A 83 -11.04 6.42 8.83
C GLY A 83 -10.07 7.45 8.27
N LYS A 84 -10.01 8.65 8.84
CA LYS A 84 -9.06 9.69 8.45
C LYS A 84 -7.61 9.23 8.61
N ILE A 85 -7.27 8.61 9.75
CA ILE A 85 -5.91 8.13 10.02
C ILE A 85 -5.55 6.97 9.07
N GLY A 86 -6.41 5.95 8.94
CA GLY A 86 -6.19 4.82 8.04
C GLY A 86 -6.10 5.24 6.57
N ALA A 87 -6.92 6.19 6.15
CA ALA A 87 -6.86 6.74 4.81
C ALA A 87 -5.55 7.51 4.56
N ALA A 88 -5.13 8.37 5.49
CA ALA A 88 -3.87 9.10 5.37
C ALA A 88 -2.65 8.15 5.31
N LEU A 89 -2.62 7.13 6.18
CA LEU A 89 -1.54 6.14 6.17
C LEU A 89 -1.52 5.32 4.87
N SER A 90 -2.68 4.86 4.39
CA SER A 90 -2.74 4.11 3.13
C SER A 90 -2.37 4.95 1.91
N VAL A 91 -2.73 6.24 1.88
CA VAL A 91 -2.23 7.18 0.86
C VAL A 91 -0.71 7.23 0.89
N LEU A 92 -0.09 7.39 2.06
CA LEU A 92 1.37 7.42 2.18
C LEU A 92 2.03 6.10 1.72
N ILE A 93 1.46 4.96 2.11
CA ILE A 93 1.94 3.64 1.68
C ILE A 93 1.88 3.53 0.15
N PHE A 94 0.73 3.79 -0.47
CA PHE A 94 0.58 3.62 -1.92
C PHE A 94 1.39 4.63 -2.72
N LEU A 95 1.53 5.88 -2.26
CA LEU A 95 2.45 6.83 -2.90
C LEU A 95 3.91 6.36 -2.81
N THR A 96 4.30 5.76 -1.70
CA THR A 96 5.63 5.17 -1.54
C THR A 96 5.81 3.99 -2.50
N THR A 97 4.85 3.07 -2.60
CA THR A 97 4.95 1.94 -3.55
C THR A 97 4.97 2.42 -5.00
N ILE A 98 4.10 3.36 -5.37
CA ILE A 98 4.05 3.93 -6.74
C ILE A 98 5.38 4.61 -7.09
N SER A 99 6.07 5.22 -6.11
CA SER A 99 7.39 5.81 -6.34
C SER A 99 8.41 4.80 -6.88
N PHE A 100 8.27 3.50 -6.55
CA PHE A 100 9.15 2.45 -7.04
C PHE A 100 9.09 2.26 -8.56
N LEU A 101 7.99 2.64 -9.22
CA LEU A 101 7.93 2.67 -10.69
C LEU A 101 8.98 3.59 -11.29
N PHE A 102 9.39 4.63 -10.56
CA PHE A 102 10.31 5.64 -11.05
C PHE A 102 11.73 5.47 -10.49
N THR A 103 11.86 4.81 -9.33
CA THR A 103 13.15 4.69 -8.65
C THR A 103 13.84 3.35 -8.90
N THR A 104 13.09 2.27 -9.14
CA THR A 104 13.66 0.92 -9.19
C THR A 104 14.04 0.52 -10.62
N PRO A 105 15.33 0.21 -10.89
CA PRO A 105 15.76 -0.32 -12.18
C PRO A 105 15.08 -1.65 -12.52
N GLY A 106 14.73 -1.85 -13.79
CA GLY A 106 14.19 -3.12 -14.29
C GLY A 106 12.69 -3.35 -14.03
N VAL A 107 12.01 -2.43 -13.32
CA VAL A 107 10.53 -2.48 -13.16
C VAL A 107 9.83 -2.31 -14.51
N TRP A 108 10.33 -1.42 -15.36
CA TRP A 108 9.86 -1.28 -16.75
C TRP A 108 10.66 -2.21 -17.67
N ARG A 109 9.94 -3.03 -18.43
CA ARG A 109 10.54 -3.95 -19.41
C ARG A 109 9.64 -4.13 -20.62
N SER A 110 10.21 -4.56 -21.73
CA SER A 110 9.44 -4.90 -22.95
C SER A 110 9.35 -6.41 -23.08
N VAL A 111 8.14 -6.91 -23.31
CA VAL A 111 7.89 -8.33 -23.63
C VAL A 111 7.18 -8.37 -24.97
N GLU A 112 7.78 -9.00 -25.96
CA GLU A 112 7.22 -9.12 -27.32
C GLU A 112 6.84 -7.76 -27.94
N GLY A 113 7.59 -6.71 -27.60
CA GLY A 113 7.33 -5.34 -28.08
C GLY A 113 6.30 -4.56 -27.27
N VAL A 114 5.67 -5.17 -26.26
CA VAL A 114 4.71 -4.51 -25.36
C VAL A 114 5.42 -4.01 -24.10
N PRO A 115 5.34 -2.71 -23.79
CA PRO A 115 5.87 -2.19 -22.52
C PRO A 115 5.02 -2.70 -21.36
N ILE A 116 5.66 -3.35 -20.41
CA ILE A 116 5.04 -3.84 -19.17
C ILE A 116 5.79 -3.32 -17.96
N THR A 117 5.08 -3.31 -16.83
CA THR A 117 5.60 -2.91 -15.53
C THR A 117 5.21 -3.94 -14.47
N ASP A 118 5.58 -3.69 -13.22
CA ASP A 118 5.17 -4.53 -12.11
C ASP A 118 3.69 -4.31 -11.74
N PHE A 119 2.86 -5.33 -11.96
CA PHE A 119 1.44 -5.30 -11.63
C PHE A 119 1.16 -5.24 -10.13
N PHE A 120 2.11 -5.69 -9.29
CA PHE A 120 2.03 -5.50 -7.84
C PHE A 120 2.08 -4.02 -7.48
N ILE A 121 2.87 -3.21 -8.20
CA ILE A 121 2.93 -1.77 -7.97
C ILE A 121 1.76 -1.08 -8.68
N LEU A 122 1.41 -1.51 -9.88
CA LEU A 122 0.37 -0.85 -10.68
C LEU A 122 -1.01 -0.88 -10.02
N LYS A 123 -1.38 -1.97 -9.35
CA LYS A 123 -2.66 -2.06 -8.62
C LYS A 123 -2.79 -0.96 -7.55
N ASP A 124 -1.69 -0.51 -6.97
CA ASP A 124 -1.69 0.45 -5.86
C ASP A 124 -2.21 1.82 -6.30
N LEU A 125 -2.16 2.14 -7.60
CA LEU A 125 -2.83 3.33 -8.15
C LEU A 125 -4.35 3.29 -7.94
N THR A 126 -4.96 2.11 -8.11
CA THR A 126 -6.39 1.92 -7.87
C THR A 126 -6.70 2.00 -6.38
N LEU A 127 -5.85 1.40 -5.53
CA LEU A 127 -6.02 1.41 -4.08
C LEU A 127 -5.86 2.82 -3.51
N LEU A 128 -4.94 3.62 -4.05
CA LEU A 128 -4.79 5.04 -3.74
C LEU A 128 -6.09 5.82 -3.99
N GLY A 129 -6.74 5.56 -5.13
CA GLY A 129 -8.04 6.17 -5.46
C GLY A 129 -9.13 5.83 -4.44
N VAL A 130 -9.12 4.62 -3.87
CA VAL A 130 -10.05 4.24 -2.80
C VAL A 130 -9.67 4.92 -1.48
N SER A 131 -8.38 4.95 -1.12
CA SER A 131 -7.90 5.64 0.09
C SER A 131 -8.27 7.12 0.11
N LEU A 132 -8.17 7.81 -1.03
CA LEU A 132 -8.59 9.20 -1.18
C LEU A 132 -10.11 9.37 -0.98
N GLN A 133 -10.92 8.43 -1.44
CA GLN A 133 -12.37 8.45 -1.19
C GLN A 133 -12.71 8.24 0.29
N VAL A 134 -11.96 7.39 1.00
CA VAL A 134 -12.12 7.23 2.46
C VAL A 134 -11.74 8.53 3.17
N LEU A 135 -10.65 9.16 2.75
CA LEU A 135 -10.17 10.41 3.34
C LEU A 135 -11.20 11.52 3.18
N ASP A 136 -11.72 11.72 1.96
CA ASP A 136 -12.74 12.71 1.63
C ASP A 136 -14.01 12.54 2.48
N ARG A 137 -14.49 11.30 2.64
CA ARG A 137 -15.65 11.00 3.50
C ARG A 137 -15.40 11.12 5.00
N SER A 138 -14.14 11.18 5.41
CA SER A 138 -13.73 11.24 6.81
C SER A 138 -13.42 12.67 7.28
N ILE A 139 -13.38 13.64 6.35
CA ILE A 139 -13.26 15.06 6.65
C ILE A 139 -14.67 15.63 6.93
N PRO A 140 -14.83 16.60 7.86
CA PRO A 140 -16.11 17.23 8.17
C PRO A 140 -16.77 17.94 6.98
#